data_AF-A0A7Z1AGA4-F1
#
_entry.id   AF-A0A7Z1AGA4-F1
#
_cell.length_a   1.000
_cell.length_b   1.000
_cell.length_c   1.000
_cell.angle_alpha   90.00
_cell.angle_beta   90.00
_cell.angle_gamma   90.00
#
_symmetry.space_group_name_H-M   'P 1'
#
loop_
_entity.id
_entity.type
_entity.pdbx_description
1 polymer ?
#
loop_
_entity_poly.entity_id
_entity_poly.type
_entity_poly.pdbx_seq_one_letter_code
_entity_poly.pdbx_strand_id
1 'polypeptide(L)' 'MGGKEATLSIPEGVEGIIWAATLADDGPSGGFFRFGKPIEW' A
#
# COMPACT_ATOMS: atom_id res chain seq x y z
N MET A 1 -5.07 -6.34 -9.15
CA MET A 1 -6.23 -5.87 -8.37
C MET A 1 -7.49 -6.14 -9.19
N GLY A 2 -8.61 -6.53 -8.55
CA GLY A 2 -9.93 -6.56 -9.20
C GLY A 2 -10.37 -7.86 -9.91
N GLY A 3 -9.66 -8.98 -9.72
CA GLY A 3 -10.10 -10.30 -10.23
C GLY A 3 -11.13 -10.97 -9.32
N LYS A 4 -11.82 -12.02 -9.79
CA LYS A 4 -12.84 -12.75 -8.99
C LYS A 4 -12.31 -13.31 -7.67
N GLU A 5 -11.02 -13.68 -7.63
CA GLU A 5 -10.35 -14.23 -6.45
C GLU A 5 -9.62 -13.15 -5.62
N ALA A 6 -9.78 -11.87 -5.95
CA ALA A 6 -9.14 -10.82 -5.18
C ALA A 6 -9.77 -10.73 -3.79
N THR A 7 -8.94 -10.84 -2.77
CA THR A 7 -9.36 -10.71 -1.37
C THR A 7 -9.70 -9.28 -0.97
N LEU A 8 -9.30 -8.30 -1.79
CA LEU A 8 -9.54 -6.88 -1.58
C LEU A 8 -10.36 -6.32 -2.75
N SER A 9 -11.34 -5.48 -2.42
CA SER A 9 -11.99 -4.61 -3.37
C SER A 9 -11.00 -3.60 -3.98
N ILE A 10 -11.41 -2.94 -5.07
CA ILE A 10 -10.56 -1.91 -5.71
C ILE A 10 -10.20 -0.78 -4.73
N PRO A 11 -11.15 -0.18 -3.97
CA PRO A 11 -10.82 0.86 -2.99
C PRO A 11 -9.81 0.38 -1.94
N GLU A 12 -10.02 -0.80 -1.37
CA GLU A 12 -9.12 -1.36 -0.36
C GLU A 12 -7.73 -1.63 -0.93
N GLY A 13 -7.64 -2.16 -2.15
CA GLY A 13 -6.36 -2.41 -2.81
C GLY A 13 -5.56 -1.14 -3.10
N VAL A 14 -6.24 0.00 -3.35
CA VAL A 14 -5.58 1.25 -3.73
C VAL A 14 -5.08 2.06 -2.54
N GLU A 15 -5.58 1.83 -1.32
CA GLU A 15 -5.17 2.58 -0.11
C GLU A 15 -3.65 2.57 0.10
N GLY A 16 -3.00 1.42 -0.08
CA GLY A 16 -1.54 1.31 0.06
C GLY A 16 -0.77 2.10 -1.00
N ILE A 17 -1.33 2.21 -2.21
CA ILE A 17 -0.72 2.97 -3.32
C ILE A 17 -0.85 4.46 -3.06
N ILE A 18 -2.05 4.92 -2.68
CA ILE A 18 -2.29 6.32 -2.33
C ILE A 18 -1.36 6.72 -1.18
N TRP A 19 -1.32 5.94 -0.10
CA TRP A 19 -0.41 6.19 1.02
C TRP A 19 1.03 6.38 0.57
N ALA A 20 1.57 5.46 -0.24
CA ALA A 20 2.95 5.54 -0.71
C ALA A 20 3.21 6.74 -1.63
N ALA A 21 2.22 7.12 -2.45
CA ALA A 21 2.32 8.24 -3.39
C ALA A 21 2.13 9.62 -2.72
N THR A 22 1.56 9.67 -1.51
CA THR A 22 1.28 10.92 -0.78
C THR A 22 2.17 11.11 0.45
N LEU A 23 3.28 10.38 0.56
CA LEU A 23 4.25 10.60 1.62
C LEU A 23 4.85 12.00 1.50
N ALA A 24 5.13 12.62 2.65
CA ALA A 24 5.97 13.81 2.71
C ALA A 24 7.42 13.48 2.33
N ASP A 25 8.21 14.49 2.02
CA ASP A 25 9.61 14.32 1.57
C ASP A 25 10.50 13.61 2.61
N ASP A 26 10.15 13.70 3.90
CA ASP A 26 10.81 13.02 5.02
C ASP A 26 10.16 11.65 5.37
N GLY A 27 9.27 11.16 4.50
CA GLY A 27 8.58 9.89 4.65
C GLY A 27 9.49 8.66 4.53
N PRO A 28 9.00 7.48 4.96
CA PRO A 28 9.77 6.25 4.92
C PRO A 28 10.13 5.85 3.49
N SER A 29 11.34 5.31 3.30
CA SER A 29 11.84 4.82 2.02
C SER A 29 12.68 3.55 2.20
N GLY A 30 12.77 2.73 1.13
CA GLY A 30 13.62 1.53 1.08
C GLY A 30 13.11 0.30 1.85
N GLY A 31 11.86 0.30 2.33
CA GLY A 31 11.24 -0.82 3.06
C GLY A 31 10.02 -1.42 2.37
N PHE A 32 9.50 -2.53 2.92
CA PHE A 32 8.23 -3.12 2.53
C PHE A 32 7.12 -2.63 3.44
N PHE A 33 6.01 -2.19 2.84
CA PHE A 33 4.88 -1.65 3.56
C PHE A 33 3.56 -2.20 3.05
N ARG A 34 2.63 -2.46 3.97
CA ARG A 34 1.24 -2.78 3.67
C ARG A 34 0.34 -1.80 4.42
N PHE A 35 -0.40 -0.98 3.67
CA PHE A 35 -1.25 0.08 4.24
C PHE A 35 -0.48 1.00 5.21
N GLY A 36 0.75 1.36 4.83
CA GLY A 36 1.64 2.19 5.64
C GLY A 36 2.27 1.54 6.87
N LYS A 37 2.03 0.25 7.10
CA LYS A 37 2.70 -0.51 8.16
C LYS A 37 3.90 -1.26 7.58
N PRO A 38 5.11 -1.13 8.16
CA PRO A 38 6.26 -1.91 7.72
C PRO A 38 6.01 -3.40 7.95
N ILE A 39 6.48 -4.22 7.02
CA ILE A 39 6.43 -5.68 7.09
C ILE A 39 7.81 -6.25 6.81
N GLU A 40 8.08 -7.44 7.35
CA GLU A 40 9.28 -8.21 6.99
C GLU A 40 9.16 -8.74 5.55
N TRP A 41 10.32 -9.00 4.95
CA TRP A 41 10.43 -9.61 3.62
C TRP A 41 10.13 -11.11 3.68
#